data_AF-L7CH05-F1
#
_entry.id   AF-L7CH05-F1
#
_cell.length_a   1.000
_cell.length_b   1.000
_cell.length_c   1.000
_cell.angle_alpha   90.00
_cell.angle_beta   90.00
_cell.angle_gamma   90.00
#
_symmetry.space_group_name_H-M   'P 1'
#
loop_
_entity.id
_entity.type
_entity.pdbx_description
1 polymer ?
#
loop_
_entity_poly.entity_id
_entity_poly.type
_entity_poly.pdbx_seq_one_letter_code
_entity_poly.pdbx_strand_id
1 'polypeptide(L)'
;MVLAQSEDTLIFDVSQAKAGHNININFFRNNHSGILIPAGNNRDFYLQKAEPAPLPIDCNIHPWMRAWLVVLDHPYAAVSDAQGRIEIKGLPENQELTFRVFHEDARHLTNITIDGNVQQWDRNRFQVTLAEGTNDLGQVKLSPENFASIQTAVSTGQ
;
A
#
# COMPACT_ATOMS: atom_id res chain seq x y z
N MET A 1 1.70 -6.56 -3.10
CA MET A 1 2.18 -5.36 -2.36
C MET A 1 3.66 -5.54 -2.02
N VAL A 2 4.43 -4.46 -2.10
CA VAL A 2 5.84 -4.37 -1.70
C VAL A 2 5.92 -3.41 -0.51
N LEU A 3 6.52 -3.87 0.59
CA LEU A 3 6.85 -3.05 1.74
C LEU A 3 8.35 -2.74 1.67
N ALA A 4 8.69 -1.47 1.79
CA ALA A 4 10.07 -1.00 1.82
C ALA A 4 10.23 0.04 2.93
N GLN A 5 11.46 0.25 3.35
CA GLN A 5 11.83 1.35 4.24
C GLN A 5 12.56 2.45 3.48
N SER A 6 12.56 3.66 4.02
CA SER A 6 13.51 4.67 3.56
C SER A 6 14.93 4.12 3.65
N GLU A 7 15.75 4.49 2.69
CA GLU A 7 17.11 4.03 2.44
C GLU A 7 17.23 2.62 1.82
N ASP A 8 16.10 1.92 1.59
CA ASP A 8 16.10 0.72 0.75
C ASP A 8 16.37 1.07 -0.72
N THR A 9 16.94 0.10 -1.44
CA THR A 9 17.05 0.12 -2.91
C THR A 9 16.04 -0.86 -3.50
N LEU A 10 15.08 -0.37 -4.28
CA LEU A 10 14.19 -1.21 -5.07
C LEU A 10 14.89 -1.61 -6.37
N ILE A 11 14.93 -2.91 -6.65
CA ILE A 11 15.48 -3.44 -7.90
C ILE A 11 14.32 -3.94 -8.76
N PHE A 12 14.12 -3.32 -9.92
CA PHE A 12 13.23 -3.81 -10.96
C PHE A 12 14.03 -4.69 -11.90
N ASP A 13 13.88 -6.01 -11.73
CA ASP A 13 14.53 -7.01 -12.56
C ASP A 13 13.70 -7.33 -13.80
N VAL A 14 14.20 -6.95 -14.97
CA VAL A 14 13.60 -7.23 -16.28
C VAL A 14 14.56 -8.12 -17.11
N SER A 15 15.57 -8.71 -16.47
CA SER A 15 16.62 -9.50 -17.12
C SER A 15 16.09 -10.77 -17.79
N GLN A 16 15.04 -11.37 -17.23
CA GLN A 16 14.42 -12.59 -17.76
C GLN A 16 13.15 -12.32 -18.58
N ALA A 17 12.73 -11.05 -18.69
CA ALA A 17 11.53 -10.69 -19.44
C ALA A 17 11.80 -10.71 -20.96
N LYS A 18 10.80 -11.14 -21.72
CA LYS A 18 10.85 -11.16 -23.19
C LYS A 18 10.45 -9.81 -23.83
N ALA A 19 9.93 -8.90 -23.03
CA ALA A 19 9.49 -7.56 -23.44
C ALA A 19 10.07 -6.51 -22.49
N GLY A 20 10.16 -5.27 -22.95
CA GLY A 20 10.47 -4.14 -22.07
C GLY A 20 9.27 -3.78 -21.20
N HIS A 21 9.53 -3.18 -20.04
CA HIS A 21 8.49 -2.78 -19.09
C HIS A 21 8.70 -1.34 -18.67
N ASN A 22 7.63 -0.55 -18.68
CA ASN A 22 7.64 0.76 -18.04
C ASN A 22 7.41 0.60 -16.54
N ILE A 23 8.19 1.32 -15.73
CA ILE A 23 8.00 1.40 -14.27
C ILE A 23 7.56 2.82 -13.96
N ASN A 24 6.24 2.99 -13.77
CA ASN A 24 5.62 4.26 -13.46
C ASN A 24 5.24 4.30 -11.97
N ILE A 25 5.90 5.18 -11.21
CA ILE A 25 5.61 5.44 -9.80
C ILE A 25 5.66 6.95 -9.58
N ASN A 26 4.52 7.50 -9.20
CA ASN A 26 4.38 8.91 -8.86
C ASN A 26 4.68 9.12 -7.37
N PHE A 27 5.96 9.11 -7.02
CA PHE A 27 6.42 9.38 -5.65
C PHE A 27 6.07 10.81 -5.22
N PHE A 28 5.68 11.03 -3.96
CA PHE A 28 5.47 12.38 -3.43
C PHE A 28 6.76 13.01 -2.91
N ARG A 29 7.68 12.18 -2.40
CA ARG A 29 8.87 12.63 -1.68
C ARG A 29 10.18 12.11 -2.27
N ASN A 30 10.13 11.06 -3.09
CA ASN A 30 11.25 10.53 -3.87
C ASN A 30 11.17 10.97 -5.35
N ASN A 31 12.23 10.68 -6.10
CA ASN A 31 12.25 10.96 -7.54
C ASN A 31 11.27 10.04 -8.28
N HIS A 32 10.42 10.62 -9.13
CA HIS A 32 9.48 9.85 -9.94
C HIS A 32 10.19 8.81 -10.79
N SER A 33 9.61 7.61 -10.87
CA SER A 33 10.01 6.63 -11.87
C SER A 33 9.04 6.73 -13.04
N GLY A 34 9.54 7.04 -14.22
CA GLY A 34 8.76 7.14 -15.46
C GLY A 34 9.57 6.59 -16.63
N ILE A 35 10.22 5.45 -16.42
CA ILE A 35 11.24 4.94 -17.33
C ILE A 35 10.78 3.65 -18.01
N LEU A 36 11.16 3.48 -19.27
CA LEU A 36 11.10 2.19 -19.95
C LEU A 36 12.40 1.43 -19.64
N ILE A 37 12.28 0.22 -19.11
CA ILE A 37 13.39 -0.73 -18.94
C ILE A 37 13.30 -1.73 -20.11
N PRO A 38 14.26 -1.75 -21.05
CA PRO A 38 14.26 -2.73 -22.12
C PRO A 38 14.39 -4.17 -21.59
N ALA A 39 13.90 -5.15 -22.35
CA ALA A 39 14.08 -6.57 -22.06
C ALA A 39 15.56 -6.89 -21.80
N GLY A 40 15.86 -7.74 -20.82
CA GLY A 40 17.24 -8.15 -20.51
C GLY A 40 18.02 -7.17 -19.63
N ASN A 41 17.38 -6.11 -19.11
CA ASN A 41 18.03 -5.09 -18.27
C ASN A 41 17.35 -4.96 -16.91
N ASN A 42 18.05 -4.35 -15.95
CA ASN A 42 17.51 -4.05 -14.62
C ASN A 42 17.63 -2.57 -14.30
N ARG A 43 16.84 -2.08 -13.33
CA ARG A 43 17.00 -0.74 -12.80
C ARG A 43 16.83 -0.69 -11.28
N ASP A 44 17.73 0.04 -10.66
CA ASP A 44 17.70 0.32 -9.23
C ASP A 44 17.08 1.69 -8.95
N PHE A 45 16.31 1.77 -7.86
CA PHE A 45 15.73 3.00 -7.33
C PHE A 45 16.00 3.10 -5.83
N TYR A 46 16.82 4.07 -5.46
CA TYR A 46 17.10 4.38 -4.06
C TYR A 46 15.96 5.23 -3.45
N LEU A 47 15.35 4.74 -2.38
CA LEU A 47 14.25 5.40 -1.68
C LEU A 47 14.80 6.32 -0.59
N GLN A 48 15.05 7.58 -0.91
CA GLN A 48 15.57 8.56 0.06
C GLN A 48 14.65 8.83 1.25
N LYS A 49 13.33 8.73 1.07
CA LYS A 49 12.34 9.15 2.07
C LYS A 49 11.15 8.20 2.15
N ALA A 50 10.52 8.13 3.32
CA ALA A 50 9.21 7.51 3.47
C ALA A 50 8.12 8.29 2.72
N GLU A 51 7.11 7.58 2.25
CA GLU A 51 6.03 8.12 1.43
C GLU A 51 4.74 8.26 2.26
N PRO A 52 3.94 9.32 2.07
CA PRO A 52 2.80 9.61 2.93
C PRO A 52 1.60 8.69 2.69
N ALA A 53 1.61 7.90 1.61
CA ALA A 53 0.53 7.01 1.19
C ALA A 53 1.10 5.82 0.38
N PRO A 54 0.36 4.69 0.30
CA PRO A 54 0.64 3.63 -0.67
C PRO A 54 0.63 4.17 -2.10
N LEU A 55 1.61 3.74 -2.89
CA LEU A 55 1.84 4.19 -4.26
C LEU A 55 1.58 3.03 -5.24
N PRO A 56 0.80 3.25 -6.31
CA PRO A 56 0.72 2.26 -7.37
C PRO A 56 2.05 2.22 -8.14
N ILE A 57 2.45 1.01 -8.50
CA ILE A 57 3.48 0.73 -9.51
C ILE A 57 2.72 0.25 -10.75
N ASP A 58 2.73 1.06 -11.81
CA ASP A 58 2.02 0.76 -13.05
C ASP A 58 3.00 0.53 -14.22
N CYS A 59 2.64 -0.38 -15.12
CA CYS A 59 3.28 -0.50 -16.42
C CYS A 59 2.37 0.10 -17.51
N ASN A 60 2.72 1.27 -18.04
CA ASN A 60 1.87 1.98 -19.00
C ASN A 60 1.68 1.23 -20.35
N ILE A 61 2.53 0.25 -20.67
CA ILE A 61 2.45 -0.55 -21.91
C ILE A 61 1.84 -1.95 -21.71
N HIS A 62 1.72 -2.39 -20.46
CA HIS A 62 1.09 -3.66 -20.08
C HIS A 62 0.09 -3.38 -18.95
N PRO A 63 -1.11 -2.82 -19.25
CA PRO A 63 -1.97 -2.21 -18.24
C PRO A 63 -2.48 -3.14 -17.12
N TRP A 64 -2.36 -4.46 -17.31
CA TRP A 64 -2.65 -5.47 -16.29
C TRP A 64 -1.56 -5.59 -15.22
N MET A 65 -0.36 -5.06 -15.47
CA MET A 65 0.75 -5.08 -14.53
C MET A 65 0.62 -3.92 -13.55
N ARG A 66 0.08 -4.24 -12.38
CA ARG A 66 0.00 -3.34 -11.24
C ARG A 66 0.58 -4.01 -10.00
N ALA A 67 1.27 -3.22 -9.21
CA ALA A 67 1.61 -3.54 -7.84
C ALA A 67 1.40 -2.31 -6.96
N TRP A 68 1.56 -2.47 -5.65
CA TRP A 68 1.51 -1.39 -4.67
C TRP A 68 2.81 -1.35 -3.89
N LEU A 69 3.33 -0.16 -3.67
CA LEU A 69 4.52 0.13 -2.87
C LEU A 69 4.10 0.92 -1.63
N VAL A 70 4.57 0.49 -0.46
CA VAL A 70 4.51 1.27 0.78
C VAL A 70 5.93 1.51 1.25
N VAL A 71 6.30 2.78 1.48
CA VAL A 71 7.64 3.17 1.96
C VAL A 71 7.50 3.82 3.33
N LEU A 72 8.08 3.20 4.37
CA LEU A 72 8.00 3.64 5.76
C LEU A 72 9.37 4.08 6.29
N ASP A 73 9.40 4.94 7.30
CA ASP A 73 10.62 5.31 8.06
C ASP A 73 10.72 4.55 9.39
N HIS A 74 9.85 3.55 9.57
CA HIS A 74 9.75 2.70 10.74
C HIS A 74 9.41 1.26 10.35
N PRO A 75 9.73 0.25 11.18
CA PRO A 75 9.53 -1.16 10.83
C PRO A 75 8.07 -1.64 10.99
N TYR A 76 7.19 -0.81 11.54
CA TYR A 76 5.84 -1.23 11.93
C TYR A 76 4.88 -1.32 10.74
N ALA A 77 4.78 -2.52 10.15
CA ALA A 77 3.77 -2.88 9.18
C ALA A 77 3.48 -4.39 9.23
N ALA A 78 2.31 -4.78 8.77
CA ALA A 78 1.96 -6.17 8.55
C ALA A 78 1.06 -6.31 7.32
N VAL A 79 1.12 -7.48 6.71
CA VAL A 79 0.22 -7.89 5.63
C VAL A 79 -0.66 -8.99 6.18
N SER A 80 -1.96 -8.91 5.90
CA SER A 80 -2.89 -9.96 6.30
C SER A 80 -2.51 -11.28 5.66
N ASP A 81 -2.63 -12.38 6.41
CA ASP A 81 -2.55 -13.71 5.83
C ASP A 81 -3.79 -14.05 4.99
N ALA A 82 -3.83 -15.26 4.43
CA ALA A 82 -4.96 -15.73 3.61
C ALA A 82 -6.28 -15.85 4.39
N GLN A 83 -6.25 -15.79 5.72
CA GLN A 83 -7.42 -15.80 6.59
C GLN A 83 -7.80 -14.38 7.08
N GLY A 84 -7.07 -13.35 6.65
CA GLY A 84 -7.31 -11.96 7.06
C GLY A 84 -6.70 -11.60 8.41
N ARG A 85 -5.85 -12.46 9.00
CA ARG A 85 -5.21 -12.19 10.30
C ARG A 85 -4.01 -11.28 10.13
N ILE A 86 -3.87 -10.31 11.03
CA ILE A 86 -2.80 -9.30 11.03
C ILE A 86 -2.17 -9.28 12.43
N GLU A 87 -0.84 -9.29 12.50
CA GLU A 87 -0.09 -9.15 13.74
C GLU A 87 1.09 -8.19 13.52
N ILE A 88 1.22 -7.16 14.36
CA ILE A 88 2.38 -6.25 14.38
C ILE A 88 3.01 -6.34 15.77
N LYS A 89 4.30 -6.66 15.82
CA LYS A 89 5.06 -6.85 17.07
C LYS A 89 5.94 -5.65 17.37
N GLY A 90 6.24 -5.47 18.65
CA GLY A 90 7.20 -4.46 19.12
C GLY A 90 6.73 -3.03 18.92
N LEU A 91 5.42 -2.81 18.83
CA LEU A 91 4.85 -1.47 18.78
C LEU A 91 5.17 -0.71 20.09
N PRO A 92 5.43 0.61 20.02
CA PRO A 92 5.59 1.40 21.22
C PRO A 92 4.34 1.37 22.11
N GLU A 93 4.54 1.06 23.39
CA GLU A 93 3.47 0.98 24.38
C GLU A 93 3.19 2.33 25.05
N ASN A 94 2.03 2.47 25.69
CA ASN A 94 1.66 3.63 26.51
C ASN A 94 1.63 4.97 25.76
N GLN A 95 1.43 4.95 24.44
CA GLN A 95 1.22 6.15 23.64
C GLN A 95 0.16 5.94 22.56
N GLU A 96 -0.45 7.06 22.13
CA GLU A 96 -1.37 7.06 20.99
C GLU A 96 -0.58 6.87 19.69
N LEU A 97 -0.98 5.87 18.92
CA LEU A 97 -0.43 5.57 17.62
C LEU A 97 -1.49 5.77 16.54
N THR A 98 -1.06 6.24 15.37
CA THR A 98 -1.92 6.32 14.19
C THR A 98 -1.60 5.15 13.26
N PHE A 99 -2.61 4.32 12.99
CA PHE A 99 -2.53 3.24 12.01
C PHE A 99 -3.17 3.68 10.70
N ARG A 100 -2.66 3.18 9.58
CA ARG A 100 -3.29 3.29 8.26
C ARG A 100 -3.64 1.90 7.76
N VAL A 101 -4.87 1.71 7.33
CA VAL A 101 -5.31 0.49 6.65
C VAL A 101 -5.33 0.72 5.15
N PHE A 102 -4.89 -0.29 4.41
CA PHE A 102 -4.85 -0.26 2.96
C PHE A 102 -5.40 -1.57 2.40
N HIS A 103 -6.23 -1.46 1.38
CA HIS A 103 -6.67 -2.57 0.53
C HIS A 103 -6.69 -2.07 -0.91
N GLU A 104 -6.16 -2.85 -1.85
CA GLU A 104 -5.92 -2.38 -3.22
C GLU A 104 -7.19 -2.00 -3.99
N ASP A 105 -8.29 -2.70 -3.72
CA ASP A 105 -9.60 -2.40 -4.32
C ASP A 105 -10.40 -1.32 -3.58
N ALA A 106 -9.91 -0.82 -2.43
CA ALA A 106 -10.63 0.15 -1.61
C ALA A 106 -9.92 1.50 -1.63
N ARG A 107 -10.51 2.47 -2.33
CA ARG A 107 -9.97 3.84 -2.42
C ARG A 107 -10.16 4.62 -1.12
N HIS A 108 -11.33 4.47 -0.50
CA HIS A 108 -11.70 5.09 0.76
C HIS A 108 -12.42 4.05 1.61
N LEU A 109 -11.93 3.83 2.84
CA LEU A 109 -12.53 2.93 3.81
C LEU A 109 -13.49 3.73 4.70
N THR A 110 -14.78 3.52 4.51
CA THR A 110 -15.86 4.16 5.27
C THR A 110 -16.71 3.13 5.99
N ASN A 111 -17.36 3.56 7.08
CA ASN A 111 -18.24 2.72 7.89
C ASN A 111 -17.56 1.44 8.41
N ILE A 112 -16.32 1.57 8.89
CA ILE A 112 -15.55 0.44 9.40
C ILE A 112 -16.07 0.08 10.78
N THR A 113 -16.35 -1.20 11.01
CA THR A 113 -16.80 -1.66 12.33
C THR A 113 -15.65 -2.35 13.06
N ILE A 114 -15.34 -1.88 14.27
CA ILE A 114 -14.40 -2.52 15.20
C ILE A 114 -15.18 -2.85 16.48
N ASP A 115 -15.19 -4.11 16.89
CA ASP A 115 -15.93 -4.60 18.07
C ASP A 115 -17.39 -4.13 18.14
N GLY A 116 -18.06 -4.11 16.99
CA GLY A 116 -19.46 -3.69 16.87
C GLY A 116 -19.69 -2.18 16.82
N ASN A 117 -18.65 -1.36 16.98
CA ASN A 117 -18.73 0.09 16.90
C ASN A 117 -18.30 0.59 15.53
N VAL A 118 -19.14 1.40 14.89
CA VAL A 118 -18.81 2.05 13.62
C VAL A 118 -17.84 3.19 13.87
N GLN A 119 -16.73 3.18 13.13
CA GLN A 119 -15.71 4.21 13.13
C GLN A 119 -15.64 4.89 11.77
N GLN A 120 -15.35 6.20 11.81
CA GLN A 120 -15.06 7.01 10.63
C GLN A 120 -13.56 7.28 10.59
N TRP A 121 -12.93 7.00 9.45
CA TRP A 121 -11.48 7.11 9.28
C TRP A 121 -11.15 8.18 8.24
N ASP A 122 -10.34 9.17 8.62
CA ASP A 122 -9.77 10.10 7.65
C ASP A 122 -8.60 9.44 6.91
N ARG A 123 -8.65 9.44 5.58
CA ARG A 123 -7.58 8.86 4.72
C ARG A 123 -7.19 7.43 5.12
N ASN A 124 -8.17 6.63 5.53
CA ASN A 124 -8.03 5.25 6.01
C ASN A 124 -7.15 5.13 7.27
N ARG A 125 -7.12 6.17 8.11
CA ARG A 125 -6.36 6.20 9.35
C ARG A 125 -7.25 6.19 10.56
N PHE A 126 -6.77 5.53 11.61
CA PHE A 126 -7.39 5.55 12.93
C PHE A 126 -6.32 5.64 14.02
N GLN A 127 -6.72 6.12 15.19
CA GLN A 127 -5.86 6.27 16.35
C GLN A 127 -6.24 5.24 17.40
N VAL A 128 -5.23 4.68 18.06
CA VAL A 128 -5.42 3.80 19.21
C VAL A 128 -4.29 4.04 20.22
N THR A 129 -4.64 4.07 21.51
CA THR A 129 -3.66 4.04 22.59
C THR A 129 -3.44 2.59 22.98
N LEU A 130 -2.20 2.11 22.85
CA LEU A 130 -1.85 0.73 23.18
C LEU A 130 -1.49 0.61 24.67
N ALA A 131 -2.09 -0.37 25.35
CA ALA A 131 -1.67 -0.81 26.67
C ALA A 131 -0.41 -1.69 26.56
N GLU A 132 0.23 -1.98 27.70
CA GLU A 132 1.33 -2.95 27.73
C GLU A 132 0.85 -4.35 27.33
N GLY A 133 1.68 -5.08 26.57
CA GLY A 133 1.38 -6.44 26.14
C GLY A 133 0.44 -6.53 24.93
N THR A 134 -0.40 -7.58 24.90
CA THR A 134 -1.24 -7.88 23.73
C THR A 134 -2.45 -6.95 23.67
N ASN A 135 -2.55 -6.21 22.57
CA ASN A 135 -3.70 -5.36 22.25
C ASN A 135 -4.47 -6.01 21.10
N ASP A 136 -5.58 -6.66 21.42
CA ASP A 136 -6.48 -7.26 20.42
C ASP A 136 -7.53 -6.22 20.00
N LEU A 137 -7.58 -5.91 18.70
CA LEU A 137 -8.57 -5.01 18.11
C LEU A 137 -9.83 -5.76 17.64
N GLY A 138 -9.90 -7.07 17.86
CA GLY A 138 -10.99 -7.91 17.41
C GLY A 138 -11.11 -7.94 15.88
N GLN A 139 -12.36 -8.00 15.40
CA GLN A 139 -12.62 -8.07 13.97
C GLN A 139 -12.88 -6.69 13.38
N VAL A 140 -11.97 -6.24 12.52
CA VAL A 140 -12.16 -5.05 11.67
C VAL A 140 -13.01 -5.45 10.46
N LYS A 141 -14.28 -5.07 10.44
CA LYS A 141 -15.20 -5.37 9.33
C LYS A 141 -15.24 -4.23 8.33
N LEU A 142 -14.90 -4.54 7.08
CA LEU A 142 -15.02 -3.64 5.94
C LEU A 142 -16.35 -3.92 5.23
N SER A 143 -17.21 -2.92 5.08
CA SER A 143 -18.46 -3.06 4.33
C SER A 143 -18.17 -3.36 2.84
N PRO A 144 -18.94 -4.23 2.16
CA PRO A 144 -18.79 -4.50 0.72
C PRO A 144 -18.82 -3.25 -0.17
N GLU A 145 -19.51 -2.19 0.28
CA GLU A 145 -19.58 -0.90 -0.42
C GLU A 145 -18.20 -0.25 -0.64
N ASN A 146 -17.22 -0.57 0.21
CA ASN A 146 -15.84 -0.08 0.10
C ASN A 146 -15.10 -0.64 -1.12
N PHE A 147 -15.61 -1.72 -1.72
CA PHE A 147 -14.99 -2.44 -2.84
C PHE A 147 -15.83 -2.39 -4.12
N ALA A 148 -16.96 -1.70 -4.10
CA ALA A 148 -17.77 -1.53 -5.29
C ALA A 148 -16.98 -0.74 -6.32
N SER A 149 -16.56 -1.42 -7.40
CA SER A 149 -15.81 -0.85 -8.51
C SER A 149 -16.35 0.52 -8.89
N ILE A 150 -15.52 1.56 -8.83
CA ILE A 150 -15.75 2.73 -9.68
C ILE A 150 -15.64 2.16 -11.10
N GLN A 151 -16.75 2.07 -11.83
CA GLN A 151 -16.70 1.93 -13.28
C GLN A 151 -15.88 3.13 -13.75
N THR A 152 -14.59 2.93 -14.01
CA THR A 152 -13.81 3.88 -14.79
C THR A 152 -14.56 3.97 -16.10
N ALA A 153 -15.27 5.08 -16.33
CA ALA A 153 -15.93 5.36 -17.58
C ALA A 153 -14.84 5.35 -18.65
N VAL A 154 -14.63 4.20 -19.28
CA VAL A 154 -13.94 4.13 -20.56
C VAL A 154 -14.93 4.77 -21.53
N SER A 155 -14.80 6.08 -21.67
CA SER A 155 -15.33 6.82 -22.80
C SER A 155 -14.69 6.23 -24.05
N THR A 156 -15.26 5.15 -24.59
CA THR A 156 -15.05 4.78 -25.98
C THR A 156 -15.76 5.83 -26.82
N GLY A 157 -15.04 6.91 -27.11
CA GLY A 157 -15.43 7.83 -28.17
C GLY A 157 -15.45 7.04 -29.48
N GLN A 158 -16.62 6.95 -30.07
CA GLN A 158 -16.76 6.78 -31.52
C GLN A 158 -16.68 8.15 -32.19
#